data_AF-X1UIX7-F1
#
_entry.id   AF-X1UIX7-F1
#
_cell.length_a   1.000
_cell.length_b   1.000
_cell.length_c   1.000
_cell.angle_alpha   90.00
_cell.angle_beta   90.00
_cell.angle_gamma   90.00
#
_symmetry.space_group_name_H-M   'P 1'
#
loop_
_entity.id
_entity.type
_entity.pdbx_description
1 polymer ?
#
loop_
_entity_poly.entity_id
_entity_poly.type
_entity_poly.pdbx_seq_one_letter_code
_entity_poly.pdbx_strand_id
1 'polypeptide(L)'
;FAQTLPAGRYAVVGMRAQLQENVASRLVFPDTSPRPGVMGRSRYYELDLPEMRYGGLGNWGEFEHDAPPTIDILATAATELPHYIILDLIQVRAGRR
;
A
#
# COMPACT_ATOMS: atom_id res chain seq x y z
N PHE A 1 -4.22 0.36 10.40
CA PHE A 1 -3.28 -0.75 10.09
C PHE A 1 -3.40 -1.83 11.15
N ALA A 2 -2.99 -3.06 10.85
CA ALA A 2 -2.87 -4.12 11.86
C ALA A 2 -1.70 -3.86 12.84
N GLN A 3 -0.72 -3.04 12.42
CA GLN A 3 0.42 -2.61 13.22
C GLN A 3 0.24 -1.17 13.66
N THR A 4 0.66 -0.84 14.88
CA THR A 4 0.74 0.55 15.37
C THR A 4 2.02 1.19 14.85
N LEU A 5 1.89 2.32 14.15
CA LEU A 5 3.03 3.10 13.71
C LEU A 5 3.45 4.09 14.81
N PRO A 6 4.76 4.21 15.12
CA PRO A 6 5.26 5.34 15.89
C PRO A 6 4.82 6.68 15.30
N ALA A 7 4.68 7.71 16.12
CA ALA A 7 4.40 9.06 15.63
C ALA A 7 5.45 9.50 14.61
N GLY A 8 5.02 10.11 13.50
CA GLY A 8 5.91 10.57 12.45
C GLY A 8 5.27 10.62 11.07
N ARG A 9 6.10 10.90 10.08
CA ARG A 9 5.74 10.88 8.66
C ARG A 9 6.38 9.67 7.98
N TYR A 10 5.61 8.99 7.15
CA TYR A 10 6.01 7.77 6.47
C TYR A 10 5.89 7.92 4.96
N ALA A 11 6.90 7.45 4.24
CA ALA A 11 6.85 7.23 2.81
C ALA A 11 6.38 5.80 2.53
N VAL A 12 5.46 5.64 1.58
CA VAL A 12 5.16 4.34 1.00
C VAL A 12 6.15 4.10 -0.14
N VAL A 13 6.88 2.99 -0.07
CA VAL A 13 7.91 2.63 -1.06
C VAL A 13 7.65 1.29 -1.75
N GLY A 14 6.49 0.69 -1.47
CA GLY A 14 6.07 -0.57 -2.07
C GLY A 14 4.74 -1.02 -1.50
N MET A 15 4.05 -1.89 -2.24
CA MET A 15 2.81 -2.50 -1.81
C MET A 15 2.68 -3.92 -2.38
N ARG A 16 2.05 -4.82 -1.63
CA ARG A 16 1.47 -6.05 -2.15
C ARG A 16 -0.02 -6.07 -1.84
N ALA A 17 -0.84 -6.33 -2.86
CA ALA A 17 -2.28 -6.45 -2.71
C ALA A 17 -2.76 -7.84 -3.15
N GLN A 18 -3.03 -8.70 -2.17
CA GLN A 18 -3.48 -10.07 -2.39
C GLN A 18 -4.94 -10.25 -1.96
N LEU A 19 -5.82 -10.40 -2.93
CA LEU A 19 -7.25 -10.64 -2.76
C LEU A 19 -7.76 -11.51 -3.91
N GLN A 20 -8.76 -12.34 -3.66
CA GLN A 20 -9.40 -13.09 -4.74
C GLN A 20 -9.97 -12.13 -5.78
N GLU A 21 -9.93 -12.48 -7.07
CA GLU A 21 -10.49 -11.65 -8.15
C GLU A 21 -9.85 -10.25 -8.28
N ASN A 22 -8.71 -9.98 -7.63
CA ASN A 22 -8.04 -8.68 -7.71
C ASN A 22 -7.37 -8.49 -9.08
N VAL A 23 -7.73 -7.40 -9.77
CA VAL A 23 -7.10 -6.97 -11.02
C VAL A 23 -6.00 -5.95 -10.72
N ALA A 24 -6.30 -4.95 -9.90
CA ALA A 24 -5.38 -3.88 -9.54
C ALA A 24 -5.78 -3.23 -8.23
N SER A 25 -4.81 -2.66 -7.52
CA SER A 25 -5.07 -1.88 -6.30
C SER A 25 -4.20 -0.64 -6.29
N ARG A 26 -4.75 0.49 -5.84
CA ARG A 26 -4.03 1.78 -5.81
C ARG A 26 -4.19 2.49 -4.48
N LEU A 27 -3.16 3.23 -4.11
CA LEU A 27 -3.15 4.11 -2.95
C LEU A 27 -3.85 5.42 -3.27
N VAL A 28 -4.62 5.88 -2.28
CA VAL A 28 -5.34 7.15 -2.30
C VAL A 28 -4.86 7.95 -1.11
N PHE A 29 -3.93 8.87 -1.37
CA PHE A 29 -3.48 9.83 -0.37
C PHE A 29 -4.51 10.97 -0.23
N PRO A 30 -4.71 11.51 0.98
CA PRO A 30 -5.67 12.60 1.20
C PRO A 30 -5.42 13.85 0.35
N ASP A 31 -4.14 14.23 0.17
CA ASP A 31 -3.77 15.56 -0.35
C ASP A 31 -2.95 15.52 -1.66
N THR A 32 -2.84 14.37 -2.34
CA THR A 32 -2.01 14.26 -3.55
C THR A 32 -2.76 13.71 -4.76
N SER A 33 -2.42 14.22 -5.95
CA SER A 33 -3.02 13.77 -7.22
C SER A 33 -2.54 12.39 -7.69
N PRO A 34 -1.23 12.02 -7.60
CA PRO A 34 -0.79 10.69 -7.99
C PRO A 34 -1.42 9.61 -7.11
N ARG A 35 -1.92 8.55 -7.75
CA ARG A 35 -2.52 7.37 -7.09
C ARG A 35 -1.79 6.10 -7.52
N PRO A 36 -0.53 5.93 -7.10
CA PRO A 36 0.28 4.77 -7.48
C PRO A 36 -0.33 3.49 -6.94
N GLY A 37 -0.03 2.38 -7.59
CA GLY A 37 -0.64 1.10 -7.29
C GLY A 37 0.14 -0.07 -7.84
N VAL A 38 -0.44 -1.25 -7.67
CA VAL A 38 0.13 -2.53 -8.08
C VAL A 38 -0.91 -3.35 -8.81
N MET A 39 -0.42 -4.27 -9.64
CA MET A 39 -1.28 -5.32 -10.18
C MET A 39 -1.74 -6.24 -9.06
N GLY A 40 -3.00 -6.66 -9.14
CA GLY A 40 -3.63 -7.52 -8.17
C GLY A 40 -3.05 -8.93 -8.18
N ARG A 41 -3.08 -9.56 -7.00
CA ARG A 41 -2.70 -10.96 -6.80
C ARG A 41 -3.90 -11.74 -6.33
N SER A 42 -4.30 -12.75 -7.08
CA SER A 42 -5.40 -13.63 -6.70
C SER A 42 -4.97 -14.74 -5.75
N ARG A 43 -3.68 -15.11 -5.74
CA ARG A 43 -3.20 -16.29 -4.98
C ARG A 43 -1.90 -16.02 -4.22
N TYR A 44 -1.71 -16.75 -3.11
CA TYR A 44 -0.55 -16.54 -2.22
C TYR A 44 0.79 -16.83 -2.88
N TYR A 45 0.82 -17.83 -3.77
CA TYR A 45 2.04 -18.28 -4.45
C TYR A 45 2.37 -17.46 -5.70
N GLU A 46 1.58 -16.44 -6.03
CA GLU A 46 1.92 -15.55 -7.13
C GLU A 46 3.11 -14.66 -6.75
N LEU A 47 4.13 -14.68 -7.61
CA LEU A 47 5.44 -14.06 -7.40
C LEU A 47 5.35 -12.54 -7.39
N ASP A 48 5.94 -11.90 -6.36
CA ASP A 48 6.11 -10.44 -6.30
C ASP A 48 6.84 -9.91 -7.55
N LEU A 49 6.35 -8.78 -8.07
CA LEU A 49 7.15 -7.97 -8.99
C LEU A 49 8.12 -7.21 -8.09
N PRO A 50 9.42 -7.54 -8.11
CA PRO A 50 10.37 -6.97 -7.16
C PRO A 50 10.41 -5.44 -7.20
N GLU A 51 10.12 -4.84 -8.35
CA GLU A 51 10.05 -3.40 -8.56
C GLU A 51 8.94 -2.75 -7.72
N MET A 52 7.81 -3.46 -7.52
CA MET A 52 6.66 -2.96 -6.76
C MET A 52 6.84 -3.08 -5.23
N ARG A 53 7.96 -3.63 -4.79
CA ARG A 53 8.27 -3.92 -3.38
C ARG A 53 9.60 -3.27 -2.99
N TYR A 54 9.82 -3.14 -1.68
CA TYR A 54 11.14 -2.84 -1.11
C TYR A 54 11.84 -1.58 -1.68
N GLY A 55 11.07 -0.59 -2.15
CA GLY A 55 11.62 0.63 -2.73
C GLY A 55 12.06 0.55 -4.19
N GLY A 56 11.76 -0.54 -4.91
CA GLY A 56 12.17 -0.73 -6.30
C GLY A 56 11.69 0.36 -7.28
N LEU A 57 10.58 1.04 -6.97
CA LEU A 57 10.05 2.18 -7.73
C LEU A 57 10.12 3.52 -6.98
N GLY A 58 10.91 3.59 -5.89
CA GLY A 58 11.10 4.80 -5.11
C GLY A 58 9.90 5.19 -4.23
N ASN A 59 9.71 6.49 -4.02
CA ASN A 59 8.67 7.05 -3.14
C ASN A 59 7.35 7.24 -3.89
N TRP A 60 6.29 6.59 -3.42
CA TRP A 60 4.96 6.62 -4.01
C TRP A 60 4.07 7.72 -3.41
N GLY A 61 4.46 8.25 -2.27
CA GLY A 61 3.71 9.25 -1.53
C GLY A 61 3.96 9.11 -0.05
N GLU A 62 3.69 10.19 0.67
CA GLU A 62 3.96 10.31 2.09
C GLU A 62 2.72 10.71 2.86
N PHE A 63 2.60 10.21 4.09
CA PHE A 63 1.46 10.46 4.96
C PHE A 63 1.89 10.63 6.42
N GLU A 64 1.09 11.35 7.20
CA GLU A 64 1.25 11.44 8.65
C GLU A 64 0.68 10.17 9.30
N HIS A 65 1.33 9.65 10.34
CA HIS A 65 0.96 8.39 11.01
C HIS A 65 -0.54 8.23 11.39
N ASP A 66 -1.24 9.35 11.61
CA ASP A 66 -2.66 9.45 11.97
C ASP A 66 -3.59 9.73 10.79
N ALA A 67 -3.04 9.98 9.60
CA ALA A 67 -3.77 10.20 8.35
C ALA A 67 -3.27 9.25 7.24
N PRO A 68 -3.41 7.92 7.40
CA PRO A 68 -2.94 6.96 6.41
C PRO A 68 -3.71 7.04 5.08
N PRO A 69 -3.07 6.68 3.95
CA PRO A 69 -3.78 6.57 2.68
C PRO A 69 -4.84 5.46 2.74
N THR A 70 -5.89 5.62 1.96
CA THR A 70 -6.83 4.53 1.68
C THR A 70 -6.39 3.75 0.45
N ILE A 71 -7.04 2.61 0.17
CA ILE A 71 -6.75 1.77 -0.99
C ILE A 71 -8.04 1.55 -1.77
N ASP A 72 -8.01 1.86 -3.06
CA ASP A 72 -9.04 1.44 -4.00
C ASP A 72 -8.65 0.10 -4.60
N ILE A 73 -9.62 -0.81 -4.72
CA ILE A 73 -9.43 -2.15 -5.29
C ILE A 73 -10.34 -2.29 -6.52
N LEU A 74 -9.75 -2.69 -7.64
CA LEU A 74 -10.45 -3.11 -8.84
C LEU A 74 -10.47 -4.65 -8.87
N ALA A 75 -11.66 -5.24 -8.87
CA ALA A 75 -11.84 -6.69 -8.88
C ALA A 75 -12.89 -7.13 -9.92
N THR A 76 -12.76 -8.37 -10.40
CA THR A 76 -13.68 -8.99 -11.38
C THR A 76 -15.01 -9.43 -10.78
N ALA A 77 -15.10 -9.55 -9.46
CA ALA A 77 -16.34 -9.81 -8.73
C ALA A 77 -16.30 -9.13 -7.34
N ALA A 78 -17.43 -9.14 -6.64
CA ALA A 78 -17.46 -8.78 -5.22
C ALA A 78 -16.55 -9.75 -4.45
N THR A 79 -15.43 -9.23 -3.96
CA THR A 79 -14.46 -10.04 -3.23
C THR A 79 -14.85 -10.07 -1.75
N GLU A 80 -14.88 -11.24 -1.13
CA GLU A 80 -14.94 -11.33 0.32
C GLU A 80 -13.55 -11.06 0.87
N LEU A 81 -13.46 -10.04 1.74
CA LEU A 81 -12.34 -9.62 2.59
C LEU A 81 -10.92 -9.69 1.97
N PRO A 82 -10.13 -8.59 2.00
CA PRO A 82 -8.72 -8.69 1.63
C PRO A 82 -8.02 -9.76 2.48
N HIS A 83 -7.41 -10.75 1.82
CA HIS A 83 -6.61 -11.73 2.55
C HIS A 83 -5.33 -11.07 3.07
N TYR A 84 -4.60 -10.29 2.24
CA TYR A 84 -3.39 -9.60 2.68
C TYR A 84 -3.07 -8.33 1.88
N ILE A 85 -3.02 -7.18 2.55
CA ILE A 85 -2.38 -5.96 2.06
C ILE A 85 -1.10 -5.73 2.87
N ILE A 86 0.03 -5.56 2.18
CA ILE A 86 1.31 -5.21 2.79
C ILE A 86 1.75 -3.87 2.21
N LEU A 87 2.12 -2.93 3.07
CA LEU A 87 2.78 -1.69 2.66
C LEU A 87 4.23 -1.73 3.14
N ASP A 88 5.16 -1.42 2.24
CA ASP A 88 6.56 -1.22 2.59
C ASP A 88 6.71 0.27 2.97
N LEU A 89 7.01 0.55 4.24
CA LEU A 89 7.03 1.90 4.80
C LEU A 89 8.42 2.30 5.27
N ILE A 90 8.82 3.54 5.01
CA ILE A 90 10.02 4.16 5.57
C ILE A 90 9.59 5.39 6.37
N GLN A 91 10.01 5.49 7.63
CA GLN A 91 9.81 6.70 8.41
C GLN A 91 10.79 7.79 7.92
N VAL A 92 10.25 8.85 7.33
CA VAL A 92 11.04 9.98 6.80
C VAL A 92 11.18 11.12 7.80
N ARG A 93 10.30 11.16 8.81
CA ARG A 93 10.37 12.11 9.92
C ARG A 93 9.84 11.46 11.19
N ALA A 94 10.63 11.51 12.27
CA ALA A 94 10.15 11.12 13.59
C ALA A 94 9.11 12.13 14.13
N GLY A 95 8.13 11.65 14.89
CA GLY A 95 7.22 12.51 15.63
C GLY A 95 7.99 13.36 16.64
N ARG A 96 7.56 14.61 16.84
CA ARG A 96 8.03 15.39 17.99
C ARG A 96 7.53 14.69 19.25
N ARG A 97 8.42 14.55 20.24
CA ARG A 97 8.07 14.05 21.57
C ARG A 97 7.17 15.04 22.29
#